data_AF-A0A9E0TC94-F1
#
_entry.id   AF-A0A9E0TC94-F1
#
_cell.length_a   1.000
_cell.length_b   1.000
_cell.length_c   1.000
_cell.angle_alpha   90.00
_cell.angle_beta   90.00
_cell.angle_gamma   90.00
#
_symmetry.space_group_name_H-M   'P 1'
#
loop_
_entity.id
_entity.type
_entity.pdbx_description
1 polymer ?
#
loop_
_entity_poly.entity_id
_entity_poly.type
_entity_poly.pdbx_seq_one_letter_code
_entity_poly.pdbx_strand_id
1 'polypeptide(L)'
;MHNSENAVVYWGWAVAGVAYALLSLRLIGQQYLGTAVNRIAVMMLAATLFTVMWSVGSLLALTEAPAWWLGAQAADILRYLCWAVFVALFFKTNAGQANGGWYRWWPGLVVVGLFGAPAALVMVYLLAGAKGQAFLMVLFAIIGLVLLEQLLRNLPEDSLWSAKPLCLGLAGIFLFDLYVFSQGVLFQGIDPEALSVRPFVHALMVPLLWLATTR
;
A
#
# COMPACT_ATOMS: atom_id res chain seq x y z
N MET A 1 29.73 6.27 -7.87
CA MET A 1 28.27 6.48 -7.81
C MET A 1 28.04 7.87 -7.26
N HIS A 2 27.37 8.72 -8.04
CA HIS A 2 27.43 10.17 -7.93
C HIS A 2 26.55 10.66 -6.77
N ASN A 3 26.98 11.67 -5.99
CA ASN A 3 26.21 12.22 -4.86
C ASN A 3 24.76 12.62 -5.23
N SER A 4 24.49 12.92 -6.50
CA SER A 4 23.16 13.22 -7.02
C SER A 4 22.21 12.03 -7.02
N GLU A 5 22.67 10.82 -7.30
CA GLU A 5 21.83 9.61 -7.36
C GLU A 5 21.29 9.25 -5.97
N ASN A 6 22.16 9.34 -4.96
CA ASN A 6 21.78 9.12 -3.56
C ASN A 6 20.74 10.15 -3.11
N ALA A 7 20.91 11.43 -3.48
CA ALA A 7 19.97 12.49 -3.13
C ALA A 7 18.57 12.19 -3.66
N VAL A 8 18.43 11.72 -4.91
CA VAL A 8 17.13 11.37 -5.52
C VAL A 8 16.43 10.28 -4.71
N VAL A 9 17.15 9.24 -4.28
CA VAL A 9 16.59 8.16 -3.45
C VAL A 9 16.02 8.71 -2.15
N TYR A 10 16.80 9.51 -1.40
CA TYR A 10 16.34 10.10 -0.13
C TYR A 10 15.12 11.01 -0.32
N TRP A 11 15.13 11.85 -1.35
CA TRP A 11 14.02 12.74 -1.65
C TRP A 11 12.75 11.97 -2.01
N GLY A 12 12.85 10.86 -2.75
CA GLY A 12 11.70 10.03 -3.09
C GLY A 12 10.98 9.54 -1.84
N TRP A 13 11.72 8.90 -0.94
CA TRP A 13 11.17 8.40 0.33
C TRP A 13 10.65 9.51 1.25
N ALA A 14 11.32 10.66 1.30
CA ALA A 14 10.86 11.79 2.10
C ALA A 14 9.53 12.35 1.56
N VAL A 15 9.44 12.58 0.25
CA VAL A 15 8.24 13.11 -0.41
C VAL A 15 7.06 12.16 -0.25
N ALA A 16 7.26 10.86 -0.44
CA ALA A 16 6.22 9.86 -0.21
C ALA A 16 5.76 9.84 1.25
N GLY A 17 6.69 9.85 2.20
CA GLY A 17 6.38 9.89 3.63
C GLY A 17 5.54 11.10 4.00
N VAL A 18 5.95 12.30 3.56
CA VAL A 18 5.22 13.55 3.82
C VAL A 18 3.84 13.55 3.16
N ALA A 19 3.73 13.15 1.89
CA ALA A 19 2.46 13.14 1.17
C ALA A 19 1.43 12.21 1.83
N TYR A 20 1.83 11.00 2.20
CA TYR A 20 0.96 10.05 2.90
C TYR A 20 0.69 10.43 4.36
N ALA A 21 1.62 11.12 5.03
CA ALA A 21 1.39 11.67 6.37
C ALA A 21 0.31 12.76 6.34
N LEU A 22 0.38 13.69 5.38
CA LEU A 22 -0.65 14.72 5.18
C LEU A 22 -2.02 14.10 4.88
N LEU A 23 -2.07 13.09 4.00
CA LEU A 23 -3.31 12.36 3.70
C LEU A 23 -3.86 11.66 4.96
N SER A 24 -3.00 11.04 5.76
CA SER A 24 -3.38 10.38 7.02
C SER A 24 -3.92 11.39 8.03
N LEU A 25 -3.27 12.55 8.21
CA LEU A 25 -3.73 13.62 9.10
C LEU A 25 -5.12 14.14 8.68
N ARG A 26 -5.35 14.31 7.38
CA ARG A 26 -6.66 14.71 6.87
C ARG A 26 -7.73 13.66 7.16
N LEU A 27 -7.46 12.39 6.90
CA LEU A 27 -8.39 11.29 7.18
C LEU A 27 -8.74 11.22 8.68
N ILE A 28 -7.75 11.42 9.54
CA ILE A 28 -7.94 11.52 10.99
C ILE A 28 -8.83 12.72 11.33
N GLY A 29 -8.55 13.91 10.77
CA GLY A 29 -9.36 15.11 10.97
C GLY A 29 -10.82 14.92 10.55
N GLN A 30 -11.08 14.26 9.42
CA GLN A 30 -12.43 13.94 8.96
C GLN A 30 -13.18 12.98 9.91
N GLN A 31 -12.47 12.01 10.50
CA GLN A 31 -13.08 11.06 11.44
C GLN A 31 -13.39 11.69 12.80
N TYR A 32 -12.55 12.59 13.30
CA TYR A 32 -12.80 13.29 14.57
C TYR A 32 -13.91 14.35 14.47
N LEU A 33 -14.10 14.96 13.29
CA LEU A 33 -15.12 15.98 13.06
C LEU A 33 -16.47 15.43 12.57
N GLY A 34 -16.52 14.15 12.17
CA GLY A 34 -17.73 13.48 11.66
C GLY A 34 -18.46 12.63 12.71
N THR A 35 -19.78 12.48 12.54
CA THR A 35 -20.68 11.79 13.49
C THR A 35 -20.64 10.26 13.47
N ALA A 36 -19.97 9.62 12.49
CA ALA A 36 -19.83 8.15 12.45
C ALA A 36 -18.51 7.69 11.81
N VAL A 37 -17.81 6.76 12.48
CA VAL A 37 -16.58 6.13 11.96
C VAL A 37 -16.93 5.18 10.81
N ASN A 38 -16.63 5.58 9.59
CA ASN A 38 -16.78 4.71 8.42
C ASN A 38 -15.60 3.74 8.32
N ARG A 39 -15.88 2.43 8.29
CA ARG A 39 -14.87 1.35 8.24
C ARG A 39 -14.00 1.40 7.00
N ILE A 40 -14.56 1.83 5.87
CA ILE A 40 -13.84 2.03 4.61
C ILE A 40 -12.76 3.10 4.82
N ALA A 41 -13.09 4.20 5.51
CA ALA A 41 -12.14 5.26 5.83
C ALA A 41 -11.05 4.80 6.82
N VAL A 42 -11.37 3.94 7.78
CA VAL A 42 -10.37 3.37 8.71
C VAL A 42 -9.37 2.47 7.98
N MET A 43 -9.82 1.64 7.03
CA MET A 43 -8.88 0.80 6.25
C MET A 43 -8.01 1.63 5.31
N MET A 44 -8.56 2.70 4.74
CA MET A 44 -7.77 3.65 3.96
C MET A 44 -6.71 4.33 4.84
N LEU A 45 -7.08 4.78 6.04
CA LEU A 45 -6.13 5.35 7.00
C LEU A 45 -5.06 4.34 7.41
N ALA A 46 -5.42 3.09 7.67
CA ALA A 46 -4.45 2.05 7.99
C ALA A 46 -3.47 1.84 6.83
N ALA A 47 -3.98 1.76 5.58
CA ALA A 47 -3.13 1.63 4.40
C ALA A 47 -2.16 2.82 4.25
N THR A 48 -2.63 4.05 4.46
CA THR A 48 -1.77 5.25 4.36
C THR A 48 -0.75 5.32 5.48
N LEU A 49 -1.08 4.91 6.70
CA LEU A 49 -0.13 4.81 7.82
C LEU A 49 0.95 3.75 7.56
N PHE A 50 0.58 2.58 7.01
CA PHE A 50 1.57 1.58 6.59
C PHE A 50 2.46 2.09 5.46
N THR A 51 1.94 2.90 4.53
CA THR A 51 2.78 3.58 3.52
C THR A 51 3.77 4.55 4.18
N VAL A 52 3.35 5.31 5.19
CA VAL A 52 4.28 6.19 5.95
C VAL A 52 5.35 5.36 6.65
N MET A 53 4.98 4.27 7.33
CA MET A 53 5.93 3.38 8.00
C MET A 53 6.89 2.72 7.02
N TRP A 54 6.42 2.31 5.85
CA TRP A 54 7.27 1.80 4.77
C TRP A 54 8.28 2.87 4.31
N SER A 55 7.82 4.10 4.11
CA SER A 55 8.68 5.20 3.65
C SER A 55 9.74 5.61 4.68
N VAL A 56 9.32 5.79 5.93
CA VAL A 56 10.21 6.13 7.05
C VAL A 56 11.17 4.99 7.35
N GLY A 57 10.67 3.75 7.37
CA GLY A 57 11.49 2.56 7.58
C GLY A 57 12.57 2.42 6.49
N SER A 58 12.23 2.72 5.24
CA SER A 58 13.20 2.71 4.13
C SER A 58 14.26 3.81 4.26
N LEU A 59 13.88 5.01 4.74
CA LEU A 59 14.86 6.06 5.07
C LEU A 59 15.81 5.63 6.19
N LEU A 60 15.27 5.13 7.30
CA LEU A 60 16.08 4.65 8.43
C LEU A 60 16.99 3.48 8.04
N ALA A 61 16.55 2.66 7.08
CA ALA A 61 17.36 1.58 6.54
C ALA A 61 18.57 2.07 5.72
N LEU A 62 18.46 3.25 5.12
CA LEU A 62 19.53 3.91 4.36
C LEU A 62 20.46 4.73 5.26
N THR A 63 19.95 5.39 6.30
CA THR A 63 20.74 6.32 7.14
C THR A 63 21.30 5.69 8.41
N GLU A 64 20.54 4.81 9.07
CA GLU A 64 20.89 4.30 10.40
C GLU A 64 21.43 2.87 10.35
N ALA A 65 20.61 1.92 9.92
CA ALA A 65 20.97 0.50 9.97
C ALA A 65 20.17 -0.35 8.98
N PRO A 66 20.80 -1.32 8.29
CA PRO A 66 20.11 -2.16 7.32
C PRO A 66 19.02 -3.06 7.94
N ALA A 67 19.01 -3.26 9.25
CA ALA A 67 17.97 -4.02 9.96
C ALA A 67 16.56 -3.42 9.75
N TRP A 68 16.45 -2.11 9.51
CA TRP A 68 15.17 -1.44 9.24
C TRP A 68 14.51 -1.90 7.93
N TRP A 69 15.26 -2.51 6.99
CA TRP A 69 14.69 -3.06 5.74
C TRP A 69 13.64 -4.13 5.99
N LEU A 70 13.77 -4.92 7.06
CA LEU A 70 12.78 -5.94 7.39
C LEU A 70 11.46 -5.29 7.81
N GLY A 71 11.52 -4.26 8.66
CA GLY A 71 10.35 -3.50 9.09
C GLY A 71 9.69 -2.75 7.93
N ALA A 72 10.49 -2.13 7.06
CA ALA A 72 9.99 -1.45 5.87
C ALA A 72 9.25 -2.41 4.93
N GLN A 73 9.85 -3.56 4.59
CA GLN A 73 9.20 -4.55 3.73
C GLN A 73 7.95 -5.16 4.37
N ALA A 74 7.95 -5.38 5.68
CA ALA A 74 6.77 -5.84 6.39
C ALA A 74 5.63 -4.81 6.33
N ALA A 75 5.94 -3.52 6.53
CA ALA A 75 4.98 -2.44 6.36
C ALA A 75 4.43 -2.36 4.92
N ASP A 76 5.25 -2.64 3.91
CA ASP A 76 4.81 -2.70 2.52
C ASP A 76 3.81 -3.84 2.25
N ILE A 77 4.06 -5.05 2.78
CA ILE A 77 3.09 -6.15 2.70
C ILE A 77 1.78 -5.77 3.39
N LEU A 78 1.86 -5.21 4.60
CA LEU A 78 0.69 -4.79 5.36
C LEU A 78 -0.10 -3.71 4.62
N ARG A 79 0.57 -2.79 3.93
CA ARG A 79 -0.05 -1.81 3.03
C ARG A 79 -0.86 -2.48 1.92
N TYR A 80 -0.34 -3.50 1.24
CA TYR A 80 -1.11 -4.27 0.24
C TYR A 80 -2.34 -4.94 0.85
N LEU A 81 -2.18 -5.57 2.02
CA LEU A 81 -3.29 -6.22 2.71
C LEU A 81 -4.37 -5.22 3.11
N CYS A 82 -3.99 -4.04 3.61
CA CYS A 82 -4.94 -2.98 3.93
C CYS A 82 -5.70 -2.49 2.70
N TRP A 83 -5.03 -2.29 1.55
CA TRP A 83 -5.70 -1.92 0.30
C TRP A 83 -6.62 -3.03 -0.22
N ALA A 84 -6.21 -4.30 -0.12
CA ALA A 84 -7.05 -5.43 -0.52
C ALA A 84 -8.31 -5.53 0.36
N VAL A 85 -8.17 -5.40 1.68
CA VAL A 85 -9.31 -5.37 2.62
C VAL A 85 -10.19 -4.15 2.39
N PHE A 86 -9.60 -2.99 2.12
CA PHE A 86 -10.32 -1.78 1.75
C PHE A 86 -11.26 -2.03 0.56
N VAL A 87 -10.73 -2.60 -0.54
CA VAL A 87 -11.53 -2.92 -1.73
C VAL A 87 -12.59 -3.98 -1.41
N ALA A 88 -12.25 -5.01 -0.62
CA ALA A 88 -13.20 -6.04 -0.20
C ALA A 88 -14.38 -5.50 0.64
N LEU A 89 -14.12 -4.53 1.52
CA LEU A 89 -15.18 -3.86 2.31
C LEU A 89 -16.08 -3.00 1.42
N PHE A 90 -15.52 -2.40 0.38
CA PHE A 90 -16.27 -1.61 -0.59
C PHE A 90 -17.32 -2.49 -1.30
N PHE A 91 -16.95 -3.70 -1.74
CA PHE A 91 -17.90 -4.67 -2.29
C PHE A 91 -19.02 -5.05 -1.32
N LYS A 92 -18.68 -5.37 -0.06
CA LYS A 92 -19.70 -5.78 0.93
C LYS A 92 -20.73 -4.70 1.20
N THR A 93 -20.29 -3.44 1.20
CA THR A 93 -21.16 -2.28 1.41
C THR A 93 -22.13 -2.12 0.23
N ASN A 94 -21.64 -2.26 -1.00
CA ASN A 94 -22.47 -2.19 -2.21
C ASN A 94 -23.44 -3.37 -2.36
N ALA A 95 -23.06 -4.56 -1.90
CA ALA A 95 -23.90 -5.75 -1.97
C ALA A 95 -25.03 -5.79 -0.91
N GLY A 96 -25.19 -4.76 -0.08
CA GLY A 96 -26.24 -4.68 0.95
C GLY A 96 -26.17 -5.78 2.02
N GLN A 97 -25.05 -6.50 2.14
CA GLN A 97 -24.91 -7.61 3.08
C GLN A 97 -24.70 -7.09 4.51
N ALA A 98 -25.63 -7.41 5.40
CA ALA A 98 -25.55 -7.08 6.82
C ALA A 98 -24.32 -7.73 7.48
N ASN A 99 -23.66 -6.95 8.34
CA ASN A 99 -22.42 -7.27 9.04
C ASN A 99 -22.43 -8.63 9.75
N GLY A 100 -21.81 -9.65 9.15
CA GLY A 100 -21.38 -10.84 9.88
C GLY A 100 -20.25 -10.50 10.88
N GLY A 101 -20.28 -11.11 12.06
CA GLY A 101 -19.38 -10.91 13.22
C GLY A 101 -17.88 -11.18 13.02
N TRP A 102 -17.40 -11.19 11.77
CA TRP A 102 -16.00 -11.35 11.37
C TRP A 102 -15.07 -10.29 12.00
N TYR A 103 -15.62 -9.14 12.39
CA TYR A 103 -14.88 -8.03 13.01
C TYR A 103 -14.32 -8.35 14.40
N ARG A 104 -14.84 -9.36 15.10
CA ARG A 104 -14.28 -9.84 16.38
C ARG A 104 -12.85 -10.38 16.23
N TRP A 105 -12.47 -10.78 15.01
CA TRP A 105 -11.15 -11.34 14.72
C TRP A 105 -10.13 -10.27 14.29
N TRP A 106 -10.53 -9.01 14.13
CA TRP A 106 -9.65 -7.95 13.60
C TRP A 106 -8.42 -7.66 14.46
N PRO A 107 -8.51 -7.55 15.79
CA PRO A 107 -7.30 -7.38 16.61
C PRO A 107 -6.34 -8.55 16.43
N GLY A 108 -6.88 -9.77 16.32
CA GLY A 108 -6.12 -10.98 16.03
C GLY A 108 -5.44 -10.94 14.67
N LEU A 109 -6.15 -10.52 13.62
CA LEU A 109 -5.58 -10.40 12.27
C LEU A 109 -4.51 -9.32 12.17
N VAL A 110 -4.65 -8.20 12.90
CA VAL A 110 -3.62 -7.15 12.95
C VAL A 110 -2.37 -7.67 13.64
N VAL A 111 -2.51 -8.36 14.78
CA VAL A 111 -1.37 -8.97 15.49
C VAL A 111 -0.71 -10.05 14.63
N VAL A 112 -1.50 -10.93 14.02
CA VAL A 112 -1.00 -11.95 13.09
C VAL A 112 -0.33 -11.32 11.89
N GLY A 113 -0.84 -10.22 11.35
CA GLY A 113 -0.20 -9.47 10.28
C GLY A 113 1.14 -8.88 10.71
N LEU A 114 1.18 -8.21 11.87
CA LEU A 114 2.35 -7.50 12.37
C LEU A 114 3.53 -8.45 12.64
N PHE A 115 3.26 -9.61 13.24
CA PHE A 115 4.30 -10.62 13.52
C PHE A 115 4.49 -11.61 12.36
N GLY A 116 3.44 -11.88 11.60
CA GLY A 116 3.45 -12.83 10.48
C GLY A 116 4.10 -12.29 9.23
N ALA A 117 3.98 -10.99 8.92
CA ALA A 117 4.58 -10.41 7.72
C ALA A 117 6.13 -10.47 7.74
N PRO A 118 6.83 -10.06 8.83
CA PRO A 118 8.27 -10.26 8.93
C PRO A 118 8.68 -11.74 8.86
N ALA A 119 7.95 -12.62 9.57
CA ALA A 119 8.23 -14.06 9.56
C ALA A 119 8.07 -14.67 8.17
N ALA A 120 7.03 -14.29 7.43
CA ALA A 120 6.80 -14.71 6.06
C ALA A 120 7.89 -14.21 5.11
N LEU A 121 8.33 -12.97 5.26
CA LEU A 121 9.44 -12.41 4.47
C LEU A 121 10.74 -13.19 4.67
N VAL A 122 11.08 -13.50 5.93
CA VAL A 122 12.26 -14.30 6.27
C VAL A 122 12.12 -15.72 5.71
N MET A 123 10.97 -16.36 5.91
CA MET A 123 10.73 -17.71 5.41
C MET A 123 10.83 -17.80 3.88
N VAL A 124 10.22 -16.86 3.14
CA VAL A 124 10.31 -16.81 1.68
C VAL A 124 11.74 -16.58 1.22
N TYR A 125 12.49 -15.71 1.90
CA TYR A 125 13.90 -15.50 1.58
C TYR A 125 14.74 -16.75 1.79
N LEU A 126 14.52 -17.49 2.88
CA LEU A 126 15.24 -18.74 3.16
C LEU A 126 14.94 -19.84 2.13
N LEU A 127 13.71 -19.91 1.63
CA LEU A 127 13.28 -20.95 0.69
C LEU A 127 13.58 -20.63 -0.77
N ALA A 128 13.47 -19.36 -1.17
CA ALA A 128 13.48 -18.94 -2.57
C ALA A 128 14.32 -17.69 -2.85
N GLY A 129 15.06 -17.19 -1.86
CA GLY A 129 15.95 -16.03 -1.97
C GLY A 129 15.23 -14.73 -2.34
N ALA A 130 16.01 -13.76 -2.82
CA ALA A 130 15.50 -12.47 -3.27
C ALA A 130 14.49 -12.59 -4.43
N LYS A 131 14.66 -13.58 -5.31
CA LYS A 131 13.73 -13.85 -6.41
C LYS A 131 12.34 -14.26 -5.89
N GLY A 132 12.29 -15.10 -4.86
CA GLY A 132 11.04 -15.49 -4.21
C GLY A 132 10.31 -14.30 -3.58
N GLN A 133 11.05 -13.38 -2.96
CA GLN A 133 10.47 -12.16 -2.39
C GLN A 133 9.92 -11.23 -3.48
N ALA A 134 10.66 -11.02 -4.57
CA ALA A 134 10.18 -10.23 -5.71
C ALA A 134 8.92 -10.87 -6.33
N PHE A 135 8.89 -12.20 -6.46
CA PHE A 135 7.73 -12.92 -6.95
C PHE A 135 6.51 -12.77 -6.03
N LEU A 136 6.70 -12.81 -4.70
CA LEU A 136 5.63 -12.54 -3.74
C LEU A 136 5.03 -11.14 -3.94
N MET A 137 5.86 -10.12 -4.18
CA MET A 137 5.40 -8.76 -4.43
C MET A 137 4.66 -8.63 -5.77
N VAL A 138 5.09 -9.35 -6.81
CA VAL A 138 4.34 -9.48 -8.08
C VAL A 138 2.93 -10.02 -7.81
N LEU A 139 2.81 -11.08 -7.00
CA LEU A 139 1.49 -11.65 -6.66
C LEU A 139 0.60 -10.63 -5.95
N PHE A 140 1.13 -9.88 -4.97
CA PHE A 140 0.37 -8.83 -4.29
C PHE A 140 -0.09 -7.73 -5.25
N ALA A 141 0.78 -7.28 -6.16
CA ALA A 141 0.42 -6.28 -7.16
C ALA A 141 -0.69 -6.78 -8.12
N ILE A 142 -0.59 -8.03 -8.59
CA ILE A 142 -1.62 -8.67 -9.44
C ILE A 142 -2.94 -8.79 -8.69
N ILE A 143 -2.92 -9.28 -7.44
CA ILE A 143 -4.12 -9.38 -6.60
C ILE A 143 -4.77 -7.99 -6.45
N GLY A 144 -3.98 -6.96 -6.18
CA GLY A 144 -4.46 -5.58 -6.10
C GLY A 144 -5.15 -5.11 -7.38
N LEU A 145 -4.52 -5.34 -8.54
CA LEU A 145 -5.09 -4.98 -9.84
C LEU A 145 -6.37 -5.74 -10.16
N VAL A 146 -6.40 -7.06 -9.90
CA VAL A 146 -7.59 -7.89 -10.10
C VAL A 146 -8.73 -7.40 -9.21
N LEU A 147 -8.46 -7.11 -7.93
CA LEU A 147 -9.48 -6.57 -7.03
C LEU A 147 -10.02 -5.21 -7.50
N LEU A 148 -9.16 -4.34 -8.02
CA LEU A 148 -9.57 -3.06 -8.61
C LEU A 148 -10.42 -3.24 -9.87
N GLU A 149 -10.06 -4.17 -10.75
CA GLU A 149 -10.86 -4.48 -11.93
C GLU A 149 -12.23 -5.01 -11.53
N GLN A 150 -12.28 -5.95 -10.59
CA GLN A 150 -13.54 -6.44 -10.06
C GLN A 150 -14.36 -5.31 -9.43
N LEU A 151 -13.70 -4.35 -8.75
CA LEU A 151 -14.39 -3.22 -8.12
C LEU A 151 -15.07 -2.36 -9.18
N LEU A 152 -14.32 -1.97 -10.22
CA LEU A 152 -14.81 -1.15 -11.31
C LEU A 152 -15.93 -1.83 -12.10
N ARG A 153 -15.85 -3.15 -12.33
CA ARG A 153 -16.87 -3.90 -13.06
C ARG A 153 -18.18 -4.10 -12.28
N ASN A 154 -18.14 -4.10 -10.96
CA ASN A 154 -19.32 -4.34 -10.11
C ASN A 154 -19.91 -3.07 -9.47
N LEU A 155 -19.34 -1.90 -9.76
CA LEU A 155 -19.84 -0.61 -9.27
C LEU A 155 -21.07 -0.15 -10.07
N PRO A 156 -22.16 0.29 -9.41
CA PRO A 156 -23.29 0.93 -10.09
C PRO A 156 -22.87 2.21 -10.82
N GLU A 157 -23.53 2.55 -11.94
CA GLU A 157 -23.18 3.71 -12.78
C GLU A 157 -23.08 5.03 -11.99
N ASP A 158 -23.99 5.23 -11.03
CA ASP A 158 -24.03 6.41 -10.16
C ASP A 158 -22.78 6.55 -9.27
N SER A 159 -22.16 5.44 -8.87
CA SER A 159 -20.96 5.43 -8.01
C SER A 159 -19.65 5.32 -8.79
N LEU A 160 -19.68 5.07 -10.09
CA LEU A 160 -18.45 4.96 -10.90
C LEU A 160 -17.67 6.28 -10.90
N TRP A 161 -18.36 7.40 -11.02
CA TRP A 161 -17.72 8.71 -11.10
C TRP A 161 -17.04 9.14 -9.80
N SER A 162 -17.55 8.72 -8.63
CA SER A 162 -16.91 8.97 -7.34
C SER A 162 -15.73 8.04 -7.08
N ALA A 163 -15.80 6.78 -7.54
CA ALA A 163 -14.74 5.79 -7.36
C ALA A 163 -13.54 5.92 -8.33
N LYS A 164 -13.72 6.58 -9.49
CA LYS A 164 -12.69 6.72 -10.53
C LYS A 164 -11.34 7.28 -10.01
N PRO A 165 -11.27 8.42 -9.29
CA PRO A 165 -9.99 8.95 -8.82
C PRO A 165 -9.26 7.97 -7.91
N LEU A 166 -10.00 7.31 -7.02
CA LEU A 166 -9.44 6.32 -6.10
C LEU A 166 -8.87 5.11 -6.85
N CYS A 167 -9.65 4.54 -7.77
CA CYS A 167 -9.24 3.38 -8.55
C CYS A 167 -8.04 3.71 -9.44
N LEU A 168 -7.99 4.91 -10.03
CA LEU A 168 -6.84 5.36 -10.81
C LEU A 168 -5.59 5.52 -9.95
N GLY A 169 -5.70 6.09 -8.75
CA GLY A 169 -4.58 6.21 -7.82
C GLY A 169 -4.02 4.84 -7.40
N LEU A 170 -4.90 3.91 -7.05
CA LEU A 170 -4.51 2.54 -6.67
C LEU A 170 -3.97 1.73 -7.86
N ALA A 171 -4.57 1.89 -9.05
CA ALA A 171 -4.08 1.26 -10.26
C ALA A 171 -2.67 1.75 -10.60
N GLY A 172 -2.39 3.05 -10.49
CA GLY A 172 -1.05 3.60 -10.69
C GLY A 172 -0.01 3.00 -9.75
N ILE A 173 -0.37 2.85 -8.47
CA ILE A 173 0.49 2.20 -7.45
C ILE A 173 0.76 0.74 -7.83
N PHE A 174 -0.28 -0.07 -8.05
CA PHE A 174 -0.11 -1.50 -8.27
C PHE A 174 0.51 -1.82 -9.63
N LEU A 175 0.21 -1.04 -10.68
CA LEU A 175 0.79 -1.25 -12.00
C LEU A 175 2.28 -0.94 -11.99
N PHE A 176 2.70 0.13 -11.31
CA PHE A 176 4.13 0.44 -11.17
C PHE A 176 4.84 -0.60 -10.32
N ASP A 177 4.25 -1.02 -9.20
CA ASP A 177 4.84 -2.06 -8.37
C ASP A 177 4.96 -3.39 -9.16
N LEU A 178 3.95 -3.76 -9.95
CA LEU A 178 4.01 -4.92 -10.85
C LEU A 178 5.17 -4.80 -11.85
N TYR A 179 5.36 -3.62 -12.47
CA TYR A 179 6.48 -3.37 -13.35
C TYR A 179 7.82 -3.60 -12.63
N VAL A 180 8.08 -2.93 -11.50
CA VAL A 180 9.36 -3.02 -10.77
C VAL A 180 9.66 -4.46 -10.36
N PHE A 181 8.69 -5.16 -9.77
CA PHE A 181 8.94 -6.50 -9.25
C PHE A 181 8.96 -7.58 -10.35
N SER A 182 8.21 -7.40 -11.45
CA SER A 182 8.31 -8.32 -12.59
C SER A 182 9.69 -8.28 -13.26
N GLN A 183 10.27 -7.08 -13.41
CA GLN A 183 11.66 -6.93 -13.85
C GLN A 183 12.63 -7.60 -12.87
N GLY A 184 12.38 -7.41 -11.57
CA GLY A 184 13.12 -8.08 -10.48
C GLY A 184 13.15 -9.60 -10.60
N VAL A 185 12.02 -10.21 -10.95
CA VAL A 185 11.90 -11.66 -11.14
C VAL A 185 12.58 -12.12 -12.44
N LEU A 186 12.42 -11.36 -13.53
CA LEU A 186 12.93 -11.70 -14.86
C LEU A 186 14.46 -11.63 -14.93
N PHE A 187 15.05 -10.57 -14.38
CA PHE A 187 16.49 -10.30 -14.42
C PHE A 187 17.24 -10.75 -13.17
N GLN A 188 16.58 -11.50 -12.27
CA GLN A 188 17.16 -12.02 -11.02
C GLN A 188 17.71 -10.93 -10.08
N GLY A 189 17.19 -9.72 -10.18
CA GLY A 189 17.62 -8.58 -9.36
C GLY A 189 16.71 -7.39 -9.63
N ILE A 190 16.36 -6.66 -8.56
CA ILE A 190 15.56 -5.44 -8.68
C ILE A 190 16.47 -4.32 -9.18
N ASP A 191 16.05 -3.66 -10.26
CA ASP A 191 16.74 -2.48 -10.78
C ASP A 191 16.71 -1.34 -9.73
N PRO A 192 17.87 -0.88 -9.22
CA PRO A 192 17.95 0.19 -8.23
C PRO A 192 17.34 1.51 -8.72
N GLU A 193 17.45 1.80 -10.03
CA GLU A 193 16.88 3.02 -10.61
C GLU A 193 15.35 2.95 -10.56
N ALA A 194 14.75 1.87 -11.05
CA ALA A 194 13.30 1.67 -10.96
C ALA A 194 12.78 1.68 -9.51
N LEU A 195 13.53 1.08 -8.57
CA LEU A 195 13.18 1.08 -7.15
C LEU A 195 13.24 2.49 -6.52
N SER A 196 14.18 3.33 -6.94
CA SER A 196 14.31 4.72 -6.48
C SER A 196 13.14 5.61 -6.90
N VAL A 197 12.51 5.29 -8.04
CA VAL A 197 11.35 6.01 -8.59
C VAL A 197 10.05 5.60 -7.89
N ARG A 198 9.98 4.39 -7.32
CA ARG A 198 8.79 3.86 -6.65
C ARG A 198 8.14 4.81 -5.65
N PRO A 199 8.84 5.38 -4.65
CA PRO A 199 8.20 6.29 -3.71
C PRO A 199 7.65 7.57 -4.37
N PHE A 200 8.29 8.08 -5.43
CA PHE A 200 7.75 9.23 -6.19
C PHE A 200 6.43 8.90 -6.87
N VAL A 201 6.31 7.72 -7.47
CA VAL A 201 5.05 7.27 -8.08
C VAL A 201 3.96 7.18 -7.04
N HIS A 202 4.25 6.64 -5.86
CA HIS A 202 3.28 6.56 -4.77
C HIS A 202 2.85 7.97 -4.32
N ALA A 203 3.78 8.92 -4.21
CA ALA A 203 3.49 10.31 -3.88
C ALA A 203 2.62 10.99 -4.94
N LEU A 204 2.90 10.73 -6.23
CA LEU A 204 2.13 11.26 -7.36
C LEU A 204 0.67 10.80 -7.36
N MET A 205 0.37 9.64 -6.76
CA MET A 205 -1.00 9.13 -6.65
C MET A 205 -1.77 9.75 -5.47
N VAL A 206 -1.11 10.40 -4.50
CA VAL A 206 -1.76 10.99 -3.32
C VAL A 206 -2.84 12.03 -3.68
N PRO A 207 -2.66 12.96 -4.64
CA PRO A 207 -3.72 13.89 -5.04
C PRO A 207 -5.01 13.19 -5.51
N LEU A 208 -4.89 12.05 -6.21
CA LEU A 208 -6.04 11.27 -6.64
C LEU A 208 -6.75 10.62 -5.45
N LEU A 209 -5.98 10.06 -4.51
CA LEU A 209 -6.51 9.50 -3.26
C LEU A 209 -7.16 10.60 -2.40
N TRP A 210 -6.58 11.80 -2.39
CA TRP A 210 -7.11 12.96 -1.67
C TRP A 210 -8.43 13.45 -2.26
N LEU A 211 -8.55 13.50 -3.59
CA LEU A 211 -9.80 13.88 -4.25
C LEU A 211 -10.93 12.88 -3.94
N ALA A 212 -10.60 11.59 -3.85
CA ALA A 212 -11.55 10.55 -3.47
C ALA A 212 -12.10 10.71 -2.05
N THR A 213 -11.40 11.38 -1.13
CA THR A 213 -11.87 11.61 0.25
C THR A 213 -12.62 12.93 0.42
N THR A 214 -12.65 13.79 -0.61
CA THR A 214 -13.45 15.04 -0.60
C THR A 214 -14.90 14.86 -1.04
N ARG A 215 -15.26 13.70 -1.59
CA ARG A 215 -16.57 13.40 -2.15
C ARG A 215 -17.31 12.39 -1.28
#